data_AF-A0A9P8T9B9-F1
#
_entry.id   AF-A0A9P8T9B9-F1
#
_cell.length_a   1.000
_cell.length_b   1.000
_cell.length_c   1.000
_cell.angle_alpha   90.00
_cell.angle_beta   90.00
_cell.angle_gamma   90.00
#
_symmetry.space_group_name_H-M   'P 1'
#
loop_
_entity.id
_entity.type
_entity.pdbx_description
1 polymer ?
#
loop_
_entity_poly.entity_id
_entity_poly.type
_entity_poly.pdbx_seq_one_letter_code
_entity_poly.pdbx_strand_id
1 'polypeptide(L)'
;MSLDIFESPFSQPAPDPSSNKRYVLLFVQDGVFVFGQQTSTGLRIVVGATRVESELPDEGLNPVFSDIQRAYLGVICNPFKAVESENEEISNAAFDRKIKECVRKWEAKWDAPPAAPATSEPH
;
A
#
# COMPACT_ATOMS: atom_id res chain seq x y z
N MET A 1 10.28 9.82 -10.77
CA MET A 1 9.07 10.67 -10.63
C MET A 1 8.48 10.58 -9.24
N SER A 2 8.06 9.41 -8.73
CA SER A 2 7.52 9.30 -7.36
C SER A 2 8.54 9.67 -6.27
N LEU A 3 9.80 9.26 -6.43
CA LEU A 3 10.87 9.55 -5.46
C LEU A 3 11.23 11.04 -5.42
N ASP A 4 11.18 11.73 -6.56
CA ASP A 4 11.42 13.18 -6.65
C ASP A 4 10.40 13.98 -5.81
N ILE A 5 9.18 13.46 -5.67
CA ILE A 5 8.13 14.07 -4.84
C ILE A 5 8.48 13.94 -3.36
N PHE A 6 9.02 12.80 -2.92
CA PHE A 6 9.46 12.62 -1.53
C PHE A 6 10.69 13.46 -1.17
N GLU A 7 11.50 13.84 -2.16
CA GLU A 7 12.71 14.64 -1.98
C GLU A 7 12.44 16.15 -2.13
N SER A 8 11.25 16.51 -2.60
CA SER A 8 10.84 17.89 -2.76
C SER A 8 10.61 18.57 -1.40
N PRO A 9 11.31 19.68 -1.10
CA PRO A 9 11.07 20.45 0.12
C PRO A 9 9.69 21.14 0.12
N PHE A 10 9.01 21.18 -1.03
CA PHE A 10 7.69 21.80 -1.21
C PHE A 10 6.54 20.79 -1.15
N SER A 11 6.85 19.51 -1.20
CA SER A 11 5.88 18.42 -1.23
C SER A 11 6.30 17.44 -0.16
N GLN A 12 6.06 17.78 1.10
CA GLN A 12 6.11 16.80 2.18
C GLN A 12 4.74 16.13 2.22
N PRO A 13 4.55 14.95 1.57
CA PRO A 13 3.29 14.25 1.57
C PRO A 13 2.91 13.84 2.99
N ALA A 14 2.05 14.64 3.62
CA ALA A 14 1.45 14.35 4.91
C ALA A 14 -0.01 13.92 4.68
N PRO A 15 -0.44 12.77 5.21
CA PRO A 15 -1.85 12.43 5.21
C PRO A 15 -2.64 13.49 6.00
N ASP A 16 -3.86 13.76 5.53
CA ASP A 16 -4.77 14.68 6.21
C ASP A 16 -5.05 14.16 7.64
N PRO A 17 -4.81 14.96 8.70
CA PRO A 17 -5.05 14.52 10.08
C PRO A 17 -6.51 14.20 10.39
N SER A 18 -7.45 14.68 9.58
CA SER A 18 -8.88 14.34 9.68
C SER A 18 -9.24 13.01 9.01
N SER A 19 -8.33 12.46 8.20
CA SER A 19 -8.50 11.21 7.49
C SER A 19 -7.85 10.06 8.26
N ASN A 20 -8.50 8.90 8.30
CA ASN A 20 -7.89 7.67 8.82
C ASN A 20 -6.82 7.10 7.88
N LYS A 21 -6.56 7.74 6.74
CA LYS A 21 -5.59 7.30 5.72
C LYS A 21 -4.17 7.64 6.16
N ARG A 22 -3.25 6.70 5.95
CA ARG A 22 -1.82 6.87 6.27
C ARG A 22 -0.95 7.07 5.03
N TYR A 23 -1.58 7.18 3.87
CA TYR A 23 -0.95 7.37 2.58
C TYR A 23 -1.55 8.62 1.92
N VAL A 24 -0.89 9.10 0.87
CA VAL A 24 -1.36 10.21 0.06
C VAL A 24 -1.34 9.84 -1.43
N LEU A 25 -2.14 10.51 -2.25
CA LEU A 25 -1.97 10.50 -3.68
C LEU A 25 -0.78 11.42 -4.04
N LEU A 26 0.23 10.88 -4.73
CA LEU A 26 1.41 11.64 -5.17
C LEU A 26 1.17 12.30 -6.53
N PHE A 27 0.74 11.52 -7.51
CA PHE A 27 0.40 12.00 -8.85
C PHE A 27 -0.46 10.99 -9.59
N VAL A 28 -1.00 11.41 -10.73
CA VAL A 28 -1.73 10.55 -11.67
C VAL A 28 -1.04 10.65 -13.02
N GLN A 29 -0.73 9.50 -13.63
CA GLN A 29 -0.11 9.44 -14.95
C GLN A 29 -0.71 8.28 -15.74
N ASP A 30 -1.16 8.54 -16.97
CA ASP A 30 -1.70 7.53 -17.89
C ASP A 30 -2.80 6.64 -17.28
N GLY A 31 -3.66 7.22 -16.44
CA GLY A 31 -4.74 6.51 -15.73
C GLY A 31 -4.28 5.66 -14.54
N VAL A 32 -3.01 5.76 -14.14
CA VAL A 32 -2.46 5.16 -12.92
C VAL A 32 -2.37 6.21 -11.82
N PHE A 33 -3.10 5.97 -10.74
CA PHE A 33 -3.05 6.74 -9.50
C PHE A 33 -1.92 6.21 -8.64
N VAL A 34 -0.92 7.05 -8.36
CA VAL A 34 0.27 6.65 -7.60
C VAL A 34 0.16 7.17 -6.19
N PHE A 35 -0.01 6.25 -5.25
CA PHE A 35 -0.11 6.52 -3.82
C PHE A 35 1.23 6.30 -3.13
N GLY A 36 1.53 7.13 -2.13
CA GLY A 36 2.77 7.09 -1.38
C GLY A 36 2.54 7.08 0.12
N GLN A 37 3.39 6.34 0.83
CA GLN A 37 3.49 6.41 2.28
C GLN A 37 4.97 6.46 2.68
N GLN A 38 5.29 7.33 3.63
CA GLN A 38 6.58 7.30 4.33
C GLN A 38 6.36 6.91 5.79
N THR A 39 7.09 5.89 6.24
CA THR A 39 7.06 5.45 7.64
C THR A 39 7.98 6.31 8.51
N SER A 40 7.85 6.20 9.84
CA SER A 40 8.73 6.89 10.79
C SER A 40 10.20 6.48 10.70
N THR A 41 10.52 5.31 10.13
CA THR A 41 11.89 4.83 9.90
C THR A 41 12.46 5.28 8.55
N GLY A 42 11.73 6.12 7.79
CA GLY A 42 12.16 6.58 6.47
C GLY A 42 11.88 5.59 5.33
N LEU A 43 11.29 4.42 5.59
CA LEU A 43 10.84 3.53 4.52
C LEU A 43 9.75 4.21 3.71
N ARG A 44 9.98 4.35 2.41
CA ARG A 44 9.05 4.91 1.42
C ARG A 44 8.42 3.76 0.64
N ILE A 45 7.09 3.70 0.67
CA ILE A 45 6.29 2.70 -0.06
C ILE A 45 5.48 3.45 -1.12
N VAL A 46 5.50 2.94 -2.35
CA VAL A 46 4.76 3.51 -3.48
C VAL A 46 3.89 2.43 -4.09
N VAL A 47 2.60 2.74 -4.30
CA VAL A 47 1.61 1.81 -4.85
C VAL A 47 0.89 2.50 -6.01
N GLY A 48 0.97 1.93 -7.20
CA GLY A 48 0.17 2.35 -8.35
C GLY A 48 -1.12 1.55 -8.44
N ALA A 49 -2.25 2.21 -8.67
CA ALA A 49 -3.54 1.57 -8.90
C ALA A 49 -4.29 2.29 -10.03
N THR A 50 -5.10 1.56 -10.78
CA THR A 50 -5.94 2.15 -11.87
C THR A 50 -7.19 2.85 -11.33
N ARG A 51 -7.56 2.58 -10.07
CA ARG A 51 -8.79 3.10 -9.48
C ARG A 51 -8.57 4.40 -8.72
N VAL A 52 -9.60 5.25 -8.74
CA VAL A 52 -9.61 6.55 -8.07
C VAL A 52 -9.80 6.37 -6.57
N GLU A 53 -9.21 7.25 -5.76
CA GLU A 53 -9.30 7.19 -4.30
C GLU A 53 -10.75 7.23 -3.76
N SER A 54 -11.66 7.92 -4.46
CA SER A 54 -13.08 8.01 -4.10
C SER A 54 -13.83 6.67 -4.22
N GLU A 55 -13.30 5.74 -5.00
CA GLU A 55 -13.88 4.41 -5.17
C GLU A 55 -13.41 3.44 -4.08
N LEU A 56 -12.37 3.80 -3.33
CA LEU A 56 -11.80 2.95 -2.29
C LEU A 56 -12.68 2.98 -1.03
N PRO A 57 -12.67 1.93 -0.20
CA PRO A 57 -13.41 1.92 1.06
C PRO A 57 -12.80 2.94 2.04
N ASP A 58 -13.45 3.20 3.17
CA ASP A 58 -13.01 4.21 4.15
C ASP A 58 -11.56 4.00 4.63
N GLU A 59 -11.13 2.74 4.76
CA GLU A 59 -9.75 2.37 5.11
C GLU A 59 -8.76 2.51 3.93
N GLY A 60 -9.28 2.61 2.72
CA GLY A 60 -8.52 2.82 1.51
C GLY A 60 -7.48 1.74 1.25
N LEU A 61 -6.27 2.17 0.90
CA LEU A 61 -5.10 1.30 0.72
C LEU A 61 -4.32 1.03 2.03
N ASN A 62 -4.77 1.52 3.19
CA ASN A 62 -4.06 1.31 4.46
C ASN A 62 -3.70 -0.16 4.74
N PRO A 63 -4.58 -1.15 4.47
CA PRO A 63 -4.26 -2.55 4.67
C PRO A 63 -3.13 -3.02 3.76
N VAL A 64 -3.12 -2.57 2.49
CA VAL A 64 -2.09 -2.91 1.50
C VAL A 64 -0.73 -2.37 1.94
N PHE A 65 -0.68 -1.09 2.30
CA PHE A 65 0.52 -0.45 2.82
C PHE A 65 1.07 -1.14 4.07
N SER A 66 0.20 -1.51 5.01
CA SER A 66 0.57 -2.21 6.24
C SER A 66 1.08 -3.63 5.97
N ASP A 67 0.45 -4.36 5.05
CA ASP A 67 0.84 -5.72 4.68
C ASP A 67 2.21 -5.71 3.95
N ILE A 68 2.47 -4.73 3.06
CA ILE A 68 3.78 -4.53 2.42
C ILE A 68 4.86 -4.20 3.44
N GLN A 69 4.60 -3.25 4.35
CA GLN A 69 5.54 -2.88 5.41
C GLN A 69 5.90 -4.10 6.27
N ARG A 70 4.91 -4.92 6.64
CA ARG A 70 5.13 -6.15 7.41
C ARG A 70 5.96 -7.17 6.63
N ALA A 71 5.71 -7.34 5.33
CA ALA A 71 6.50 -8.21 4.49
C ALA A 71 7.97 -7.76 4.44
N TYR A 72 8.20 -6.46 4.30
CA TYR A 72 9.54 -5.84 4.27
C TYR A 72 10.30 -6.06 5.58
N LEU A 73 9.67 -5.72 6.72
CA LEU A 73 10.27 -5.94 8.04
C LEU A 73 10.63 -7.41 8.28
N GLY A 74 9.81 -8.34 7.81
CA GLY A 74 10.10 -9.77 7.92
C GLY A 74 11.34 -10.22 7.12
N VAL A 75 11.77 -9.45 6.12
CA VAL A 75 13.00 -9.73 5.37
C VAL A 75 14.20 -9.04 6.02
N ILE A 76 14.08 -7.76 6.36
CA ILE A 76 15.19 -6.94 6.87
C ILE A 76 15.53 -7.27 8.32
N CYS A 77 14.53 -7.60 9.14
CA CYS A 77 14.77 -8.03 10.53
C CYS A 77 15.10 -9.53 10.61
N ASN A 78 15.44 -10.20 9.51
CA ASN A 78 15.88 -11.59 9.54
C ASN A 78 17.34 -11.65 10.00
N PRO A 79 17.65 -12.19 11.19
CA PRO A 79 19.01 -12.21 11.73
C PRO A 79 19.98 -13.08 10.92
N PHE A 80 19.47 -13.91 10.00
CA PHE A 80 20.27 -14.76 9.12
C PHE A 80 20.49 -14.16 7.73
N LYS A 81 19.91 -12.99 7.44
CA LYS A 81 20.24 -12.22 6.24
C LYS A 81 21.24 -11.14 6.62
N ALA A 82 22.45 -11.26 6.11
CA ALA A 82 23.37 -10.11 6.08
C ALA A 82 22.83 -9.17 5.00
N VAL A 83 22.48 -7.94 5.39
CA VAL A 83 22.30 -6.85 4.44
C VAL A 83 23.72 -6.35 4.16
N GLU A 84 24.29 -6.73 3.03
CA GLU A 84 25.69 -6.44 2.72
C GLU A 84 25.88 -5.01 2.19
N SER A 85 24.81 -4.37 1.72
CA SER A 85 24.84 -2.99 1.22
C SER A 85 23.49 -2.27 1.38
N GLU A 86 23.54 -0.94 1.56
CA GLU A 86 22.35 -0.07 1.57
C GLU A 86 21.56 -0.11 0.25
N ASN A 87 22.20 -0.52 -0.86
CA ASN A 87 21.59 -0.64 -2.18
C ASN A 87 21.25 -2.08 -2.58
N GLU A 88 21.22 -3.01 -1.61
CA GLU A 88 20.92 -4.40 -1.90
C GLU A 88 19.44 -4.58 -2.27
N GLU A 89 19.19 -5.06 -3.48
CA GLU A 89 17.85 -5.43 -3.92
C GLU A 89 17.33 -6.63 -3.12
N ILE A 90 16.07 -6.57 -2.69
CA ILE A 90 15.43 -7.70 -2.01
C ILE A 90 15.13 -8.79 -3.05
N SER A 91 16.10 -9.67 -3.27
CA SER A 91 15.90 -10.92 -4.02
C SER A 91 15.47 -12.01 -3.05
N ASN A 92 14.15 -12.18 -2.88
CA ASN A 92 13.60 -13.23 -2.02
C ASN A 92 12.25 -13.73 -2.54
N ALA A 93 12.20 -14.95 -3.06
CA ALA A 93 10.98 -15.56 -3.56
C ALA A 93 9.85 -15.64 -2.51
N ALA A 94 10.19 -15.74 -1.22
CA ALA A 94 9.21 -15.73 -0.14
C ALA A 94 8.63 -14.32 0.09
N PHE A 95 9.41 -13.27 -0.16
CA PHE A 95 8.93 -11.89 -0.15
C PHE A 95 7.99 -11.66 -1.34
N ASP A 96 8.39 -12.05 -2.55
CA ASP A 96 7.55 -11.92 -3.75
C ASP A 96 6.21 -12.63 -3.60
N ARG A 97 6.22 -13.84 -3.00
CA ARG A 97 4.99 -14.58 -2.70
C ARG A 97 4.08 -13.79 -1.76
N LYS A 98 4.64 -13.19 -0.70
CA LYS A 98 3.86 -12.36 0.24
C LYS A 98 3.28 -11.15 -0.47
N ILE A 99 4.04 -10.45 -1.32
CA ILE A 99 3.53 -9.29 -2.08
C ILE A 99 2.39 -9.71 -3.01
N LYS A 100 2.55 -10.82 -3.74
CA LYS A 100 1.47 -11.38 -4.58
C LYS A 100 0.22 -11.74 -3.78
N GLU A 101 0.39 -12.31 -2.59
CA GLU A 101 -0.72 -12.61 -1.67
C GLU A 101 -1.42 -11.34 -1.18
N CYS A 102 -0.68 -10.26 -0.90
CA CYS A 102 -1.24 -8.96 -0.51
C CYS A 102 -2.12 -8.40 -1.63
N VAL A 103 -1.63 -8.41 -2.87
CA VAL A 103 -2.39 -7.95 -4.05
C VAL A 103 -3.64 -8.81 -4.25
N ARG A 104 -3.50 -10.14 -4.24
CA ARG A 104 -4.63 -11.07 -4.41
C ARG A 104 -5.69 -10.89 -3.32
N LYS A 105 -5.29 -10.72 -2.06
CA LYS A 105 -6.20 -10.48 -0.93
C LYS A 105 -6.96 -9.18 -1.11
N TRP A 106 -6.28 -8.15 -1.64
CA TRP A 106 -6.90 -6.87 -1.91
C TRP A 106 -7.91 -6.93 -3.05
N GLU A 107 -7.55 -7.58 -4.17
CA GLU A 107 -8.44 -7.83 -5.30
C GLU A 107 -9.66 -8.66 -4.88
N ALA A 108 -9.46 -9.74 -4.11
CA ALA A 108 -10.55 -10.60 -3.66
C ALA A 108 -11.55 -9.90 -2.73
N LYS A 109 -11.09 -8.93 -1.92
CA LYS A 109 -11.99 -8.10 -1.08
C LYS A 109 -12.88 -7.20 -1.94
N TRP A 110 -12.45 -6.88 -3.15
CA TRP A 110 -13.12 -5.93 -4.04
C TRP A 110 -13.96 -6.58 -5.14
N ASP A 111 -13.56 -7.75 -5.63
CA ASP A 111 -14.34 -8.56 -6.58
C ASP A 111 -15.39 -9.44 -5.88
N ALA A 112 -15.48 -9.37 -4.55
CA ALA A 112 -16.54 -10.04 -3.80
C ALA A 112 -17.91 -9.43 -4.18
N PRO A 113 -18.89 -10.24 -4.63
CA PRO A 113 -20.23 -9.73 -4.92
C PRO A 113 -20.82 -9.10 -3.66
N PRO A 114 -21.57 -7.98 -3.78
CA PRO A 114 -22.21 -7.36 -2.64
C PRO A 114 -23.10 -8.41 -1.97
N ALA A 115 -22.93 -8.58 -0.65
CA ALA A 115 -23.76 -9.48 0.13
C ALA A 115 -25.23 -9.14 -0.14
N ALA A 116 -25.98 -10.10 -0.69
CA ALA A 116 -27.39 -9.91 -1.02
C ALA A 116 -28.11 -9.36 0.22
N PRO A 117 -28.93 -8.31 0.08
CA PRO A 117 -29.66 -7.77 1.22
C PRO A 117 -30.51 -8.88 1.80
N ALA A 118 -30.27 -9.20 3.09
CA ALA A 118 -31.05 -10.18 3.82
C ALA A 118 -32.52 -9.77 3.74
N THR A 119 -33.31 -10.54 3.00
CA THR A 119 -34.75 -10.35 2.87
C THR A 119 -35.36 -10.58 4.25
N SER A 120 -35.52 -9.49 5.01
CA SER A 120 -36.31 -9.49 6.23
C SER A 120 -37.79 -9.47 5.82
N GLU A 121 -38.32 -10.64 5.47
CA GLU A 121 -39.74 -10.91 5.74
C GLU A 121 -39.84 -11.25 7.23
N PRO A 122 -40.76 -10.61 7.95
CA PRO A 122 -41.95 -11.38 8.30
C PRO A 122 -43.25 -10.59 8.34
N HIS A 123 -44.28 -11.24 7.79
CA HIS A 123 -45.71 -11.34 8.19
C HIS A 123 -46.46 -10.12 8.74
#